data_AF-A0A662BYT5-F1
#
_entry.id   AF-A0A662BYT5-F1
#
_cell.length_a   1.000
_cell.length_b   1.000
_cell.length_c   1.000
_cell.angle_alpha   90.00
_cell.angle_beta   90.00
_cell.angle_gamma   90.00
#
_symmetry.space_group_name_H-M   'P 1'
#
loop_
_entity.id
_entity.type
_entity.pdbx_description
1 polymer ?
#
loop_
_entity_poly.entity_id
_entity_poly.type
_entity_poly.pdbx_seq_one_letter_code
_entity_poly.pdbx_strand_id
1 'polypeptide(L)'
;VYNEMLVEFKDSLNFNPTALYENYPGLERYRKDAREFRADELFFKNKSESYELFLTEYYLKLEDYRSKELELKKEISSSGSKSERKKLERRLSDLKDKTIEEKKAFVKRKDNFNKAEKAFRGKKIDFRKERKTRNLVYIGRGWVKAGINLKGLTDEEIFIDDSDSLYIHILIPEPEILDVDINPWFIYTEKKKIKGFELFIAKTGSMLSSENFTDVEINSVKHKCKLRLEQNAIEKGLLRNAKSSASSTLVNFFHLLGFDKVKINFKTSDHQVVLNN
;
A
#
# COMPACT_ATOMS: atom_id res chain seq x y z
N VAL A 1 -8.11 18.27 30.45
CA VAL A 1 -8.32 16.81 30.56
C VAL A 1 -7.65 16.13 29.38
N TYR A 2 -6.45 15.60 29.59
CA TYR A 2 -5.70 14.99 28.50
C TYR A 2 -5.29 13.59 28.88
N ASN A 3 -5.29 12.69 27.91
CA ASN A 3 -4.78 11.34 28.05
C ASN A 3 -3.63 11.12 27.06
N GLU A 4 -2.53 10.55 27.53
CA GLU A 4 -1.31 10.32 26.76
C GLU A 4 -0.98 8.83 26.75
N MET A 5 -0.67 8.29 25.57
CA MET A 5 -0.30 6.89 25.42
C MET A 5 1.08 6.76 24.75
N LEU A 6 1.97 6.00 25.39
CA LEU A 6 3.24 5.56 24.79
C LEU A 6 2.97 4.34 23.91
N VAL A 7 3.33 4.43 22.64
CA VAL A 7 3.21 3.32 21.68
C VAL A 7 4.59 2.99 21.13
N GLU A 8 5.07 1.77 21.39
CA GLU A 8 6.28 1.26 20.77
C GLU A 8 5.97 0.71 19.36
N PHE A 9 6.83 1.04 18.40
CA PHE A 9 6.66 0.68 17.00
C PHE A 9 7.70 -0.34 16.54
N LYS A 10 7.24 -1.48 16.02
CA LYS A 10 8.02 -2.41 15.20
C LYS A 10 7.07 -3.02 14.18
N ASP A 11 7.30 -2.83 12.86
CA ASP A 11 7.10 -3.94 11.92
C ASP A 11 7.63 -3.77 10.47
N SER A 12 7.62 -4.93 9.80
CA SER A 12 8.22 -5.37 8.54
C SER A 12 7.46 -5.07 7.23
N LEU A 13 8.25 -4.63 6.24
CA LEU A 13 8.26 -4.90 4.78
C LEU A 13 7.02 -4.91 3.87
N ASN A 14 5.77 -4.84 4.34
CA ASN A 14 4.60 -4.99 3.46
C ASN A 14 3.75 -3.70 3.31
N PHE A 15 4.26 -2.69 2.59
CA PHE A 15 3.46 -1.51 2.21
C PHE A 15 3.61 -1.14 0.74
N ASN A 16 2.49 -0.97 0.04
CA ASN A 16 2.40 -0.58 -1.36
C ASN A 16 2.50 0.96 -1.49
N PRO A 17 3.58 1.51 -2.08
CA PRO A 17 3.95 2.90 -1.83
C PRO A 17 3.39 3.91 -2.85
N THR A 18 2.59 3.51 -3.84
CA THR A 18 2.30 4.36 -5.01
C THR A 18 1.46 5.61 -4.70
N ALA A 19 0.41 5.49 -3.89
CA ALA A 19 -0.47 6.62 -3.55
C ALA A 19 0.23 7.68 -2.67
N LEU A 20 1.24 7.27 -1.91
CA LEU A 20 1.90 8.16 -0.96
C LEU A 20 2.92 9.08 -1.63
N TYR A 21 3.51 8.66 -2.75
CA TYR A 21 4.51 9.49 -3.39
C TYR A 21 3.92 10.75 -3.97
N GLU A 22 2.65 10.79 -4.37
CA GLU A 22 2.07 11.88 -5.17
C GLU A 22 2.10 13.25 -4.48
N ASN A 23 2.07 13.27 -3.14
CA ASN A 23 1.95 14.49 -2.33
C ASN A 23 3.28 15.10 -1.84
N TYR A 24 4.45 14.50 -2.15
CA TYR A 24 5.75 15.00 -1.65
C TYR A 24 6.65 15.54 -2.78
N PRO A 25 6.74 16.88 -2.94
CA PRO A 25 7.70 17.50 -3.85
C PRO A 25 9.12 17.16 -3.39
N GLY A 26 9.95 16.61 -4.29
CA GLY A 26 11.30 16.10 -3.99
C GLY A 26 11.47 14.57 -4.05
N LEU A 27 10.38 13.80 -4.21
CA LEU A 27 10.46 12.35 -4.53
C LEU A 27 10.32 12.05 -6.03
N GLU A 28 10.40 13.08 -6.88
CA GLU A 28 10.19 13.01 -8.33
C GLU A 28 11.08 11.97 -9.02
N ARG A 29 12.35 11.88 -8.61
CA ARG A 29 13.28 10.88 -9.17
C ARG A 29 12.79 9.44 -8.92
N TYR A 30 12.36 9.12 -7.70
CA TYR A 30 11.82 7.79 -7.40
C TYR A 30 10.50 7.51 -8.10
N ARG A 31 9.66 8.53 -8.26
CA ARG A 31 8.42 8.41 -9.05
C ARG A 31 8.76 8.10 -10.51
N LYS A 32 9.75 8.81 -11.08
CA LYS A 32 10.23 8.59 -12.44
C LYS A 32 10.78 7.18 -12.60
N ASP A 33 11.74 6.78 -11.77
CA ASP A 33 12.36 5.45 -11.83
C ASP A 33 11.32 4.32 -11.64
N ALA A 34 10.37 4.49 -10.72
CA ALA A 34 9.30 3.53 -10.50
C ALA A 34 8.27 3.49 -11.65
N ARG A 35 7.95 4.64 -12.25
CA ARG A 35 7.07 4.73 -13.43
C ARG A 35 7.73 4.10 -14.65
N GLU A 36 9.00 4.38 -14.89
CA GLU A 36 9.79 3.80 -15.97
C GLU A 36 9.88 2.28 -15.82
N PHE A 37 10.21 1.78 -14.63
CA PHE A 37 10.22 0.33 -14.38
C PHE A 37 8.84 -0.30 -14.56
N ARG A 38 7.76 0.37 -14.12
CA ARG A 38 6.39 -0.12 -14.31
C ARG A 38 5.98 -0.12 -15.79
N ALA A 39 6.44 0.85 -16.57
CA ALA A 39 6.25 0.87 -18.01
C ALA A 39 6.98 -0.30 -18.68
N ASP A 40 8.22 -0.59 -18.29
CA ASP A 40 8.98 -1.76 -18.73
C ASP A 40 8.27 -3.08 -18.36
N GLU A 41 7.69 -3.18 -17.15
CA GLU A 41 6.93 -4.35 -16.69
C GLU A 41 5.63 -4.54 -17.48
N LEU A 42 4.90 -3.45 -17.76
CA LEU A 42 3.70 -3.48 -18.58
C LEU A 42 4.02 -3.86 -20.03
N PHE A 43 5.07 -3.29 -20.60
CA PHE A 43 5.55 -3.63 -21.93
C PHE A 43 5.92 -5.12 -22.03
N PHE A 44 6.66 -5.64 -21.05
CA PHE A 44 7.02 -7.06 -21.03
C PHE A 44 5.79 -7.96 -20.85
N LYS A 45 4.83 -7.57 -20.00
CA LYS A 45 3.56 -8.28 -19.83
C LYS A 45 2.81 -8.41 -21.15
N ASN A 46 2.61 -7.32 -21.87
CA ASN A 46 1.96 -7.33 -23.18
C ASN A 46 2.71 -8.21 -24.19
N LYS A 47 4.05 -8.18 -24.16
CA LYS A 47 4.88 -9.05 -25.00
C LYS A 47 4.74 -10.53 -24.65
N SER A 48 4.58 -10.86 -23.37
CA SER A 48 4.30 -12.22 -22.89
C SER A 48 2.94 -12.70 -23.35
N GLU A 49 1.89 -11.88 -23.21
CA GLU A 49 0.54 -12.20 -23.69
C GLU A 49 0.52 -12.43 -25.20
N SER A 50 1.20 -11.58 -25.97
CA SER A 50 1.36 -11.76 -27.41
C SER A 50 2.12 -13.05 -27.77
N TYR A 51 3.07 -13.47 -26.95
CA TYR A 51 3.81 -14.72 -27.16
C TYR A 51 2.96 -15.96 -26.84
N GLU A 52 2.13 -15.91 -25.79
CA GLU A 52 1.17 -16.99 -25.46
C GLU A 52 0.12 -17.19 -26.57
N LEU A 53 -0.40 -16.09 -27.13
CA LEU A 53 -1.26 -16.13 -28.30
C LEU A 53 -0.55 -16.80 -29.48
N PHE A 54 0.70 -16.41 -29.75
CA PHE A 54 1.52 -17.04 -30.78
C PHE A 54 1.75 -18.54 -30.54
N LEU A 55 2.01 -18.98 -29.30
CA LEU A 55 2.15 -20.39 -28.97
C LEU A 55 0.88 -21.16 -29.32
N THR A 56 -0.27 -20.61 -28.93
CA THR A 56 -1.59 -21.20 -29.19
C THR A 56 -1.83 -21.36 -30.69
N GLU A 57 -1.64 -20.30 -31.47
CA GLU A 57 -1.77 -20.33 -32.93
C GLU A 57 -0.83 -21.36 -33.58
N TYR A 58 0.43 -21.43 -33.12
CA TYR A 58 1.40 -22.39 -33.63
C TYR A 58 0.99 -23.84 -33.36
N TYR A 59 0.49 -24.16 -32.17
CA TYR A 59 0.05 -25.51 -31.85
C TYR A 59 -1.18 -25.93 -32.64
N LEU A 60 -2.17 -25.04 -32.81
CA LEU A 60 -3.34 -25.29 -33.67
C LEU A 60 -2.92 -25.56 -35.12
N LYS A 61 -1.97 -24.79 -35.64
CA LYS A 61 -1.45 -24.98 -36.99
C LYS A 61 -0.70 -26.30 -37.17
N LEU A 62 0.07 -26.72 -36.16
CA LEU A 62 0.73 -28.03 -36.18
C LEU A 62 -0.27 -29.19 -36.15
N GLU A 63 -1.36 -29.05 -35.42
CA GLU A 63 -2.42 -30.06 -35.36
C GLU A 63 -3.17 -30.19 -36.69
N ASP A 64 -3.48 -29.06 -37.33
CA ASP A 64 -4.01 -29.01 -38.70
C ASP A 64 -3.06 -29.70 -39.70
N TYR A 65 -1.76 -29.40 -39.64
CA TYR A 65 -0.76 -30.04 -40.50
C TYR A 65 -0.67 -31.54 -40.28
N ARG A 66 -0.72 -32.00 -39.02
CA ARG A 66 -0.73 -33.45 -38.70
C ARG A 66 -1.97 -34.14 -39.25
N SER A 67 -3.13 -33.50 -39.13
CA SER A 67 -4.40 -34.02 -39.62
C SER A 67 -4.38 -34.17 -41.15
N LYS A 68 -3.93 -33.13 -41.85
CA LYS A 68 -3.73 -33.15 -43.32
C LYS A 68 -2.69 -34.19 -43.75
N GLU A 69 -1.62 -34.36 -42.98
CA GLU A 69 -0.60 -35.38 -43.27
C GLU A 69 -1.20 -36.79 -43.19
N LEU A 70 -2.03 -37.06 -42.19
CA LEU A 70 -2.72 -38.34 -42.01
C LEU A 70 -3.74 -38.59 -43.13
N GLU A 71 -4.52 -37.59 -43.53
CA GLU A 71 -5.45 -37.67 -44.65
C GLU A 71 -4.74 -37.98 -45.96
N LEU A 72 -3.70 -37.20 -46.30
CA LEU A 72 -2.91 -37.43 -47.51
C LEU A 72 -2.28 -38.82 -47.53
N LYS A 73 -1.79 -39.33 -46.38
CA LYS A 73 -1.25 -40.70 -46.29
C LYS A 73 -2.32 -41.76 -46.56
N LYS A 74 -3.54 -41.58 -46.02
CA LYS A 74 -4.68 -42.47 -46.29
C LYS A 74 -5.05 -42.45 -47.77
N GLU A 75 -5.19 -41.26 -48.36
CA GLU A 75 -5.52 -41.10 -49.78
C GLU A 75 -4.46 -41.75 -50.70
N ILE A 76 -3.17 -41.59 -50.37
CA ILE A 76 -2.06 -42.22 -51.09
C ILE A 76 -2.18 -43.76 -51.06
N SER A 77 -2.54 -44.33 -49.90
CA SER A 77 -2.70 -45.78 -49.75
C SER A 77 -3.91 -46.34 -50.50
N SER A 78 -4.98 -45.55 -50.65
CA SER A 78 -6.21 -45.95 -51.32
C SER A 78 -6.23 -45.62 -52.82
N SER A 79 -5.23 -44.91 -53.34
CA SER A 79 -5.21 -44.47 -54.73
C SER A 79 -4.94 -45.62 -55.70
N GLY A 80 -5.89 -45.86 -56.61
CA GLY A 80 -5.76 -46.87 -57.68
C GLY A 80 -4.97 -46.39 -58.91
N SER A 81 -4.73 -45.07 -59.04
CA SER A 81 -4.05 -44.47 -60.19
C SER A 81 -2.63 -44.01 -59.84
N LYS A 82 -1.63 -44.50 -60.57
CA LYS A 82 -0.22 -44.11 -60.41
C LYS A 82 0.00 -42.60 -60.57
N SER A 83 -0.78 -41.95 -61.43
CA SER A 83 -0.70 -40.50 -61.67
C SER A 83 -1.22 -39.70 -60.47
N GLU A 84 -2.34 -40.11 -59.89
CA GLU A 84 -2.93 -39.46 -58.71
C GLU A 84 -2.05 -39.64 -57.48
N ARG A 85 -1.54 -40.85 -57.25
CA ARG A 85 -0.60 -41.14 -56.17
C ARG A 85 0.60 -40.20 -56.20
N LYS A 86 1.19 -39.99 -57.38
CA LYS A 86 2.33 -39.07 -57.55
C LYS A 86 1.96 -37.61 -57.24
N LYS A 87 0.73 -37.17 -57.53
CA LYS A 87 0.25 -35.83 -57.16
C LYS A 87 0.08 -35.68 -55.66
N LEU A 88 -0.48 -36.69 -54.99
CA LEU A 88 -0.66 -36.71 -53.54
C LEU A 88 0.67 -36.75 -52.80
N GLU A 89 1.64 -37.54 -53.28
CA GLU A 89 3.00 -37.59 -52.74
C GLU A 89 3.71 -36.22 -52.81
N ARG A 90 3.51 -35.46 -53.90
CA ARG A 90 4.00 -34.08 -54.00
C ARG A 90 3.37 -33.17 -52.95
N ARG A 91 2.03 -33.19 -52.81
CA ARG A 91 1.32 -32.42 -51.78
C ARG A 91 1.79 -32.75 -50.38
N LEU A 92 2.05 -34.03 -50.09
CA LEU A 92 2.60 -34.49 -48.82
C LEU A 92 4.01 -33.95 -48.59
N SER A 93 4.85 -33.91 -49.62
CA SER A 93 6.18 -33.28 -49.55
C SER A 93 6.06 -31.80 -49.23
N ASP A 94 5.24 -31.06 -49.98
CA ASP A 94 5.04 -29.62 -49.79
C ASP A 94 4.53 -29.31 -48.37
N LEU A 95 3.63 -30.14 -47.83
CA LEU A 95 3.12 -30.00 -46.46
C LEU A 95 4.22 -30.23 -45.41
N LYS A 96 5.11 -31.21 -45.63
CA LYS A 96 6.25 -31.47 -44.75
C LYS A 96 7.25 -30.31 -44.77
N ASP A 97 7.52 -29.75 -45.93
CA ASP A 97 8.41 -28.59 -46.07
C ASP A 97 7.84 -27.37 -45.34
N LYS A 98 6.54 -27.08 -45.53
CA LYS A 98 5.83 -26.04 -44.76
C LYS A 98 5.91 -26.29 -43.25
N THR A 99 5.75 -27.54 -42.82
CA THR A 99 5.86 -27.90 -41.39
C THR A 99 7.26 -27.61 -40.84
N ILE A 100 8.31 -27.85 -41.64
CA ILE A 100 9.70 -27.57 -41.26
C ILE A 100 9.92 -26.05 -41.17
N GLU A 101 9.41 -25.27 -42.13
CA GLU A 101 9.52 -23.81 -42.11
C GLU A 101 8.84 -23.19 -40.89
N GLU A 102 7.61 -23.62 -40.56
CA GLU A 102 6.90 -23.17 -39.36
C GLU A 102 7.67 -23.49 -38.09
N LYS A 103 8.25 -24.70 -37.98
CA LYS A 103 9.12 -25.07 -36.84
C LYS A 103 10.33 -24.16 -36.73
N LYS A 104 10.98 -23.81 -37.85
CA LYS A 104 12.12 -22.86 -37.84
C LYS A 104 11.68 -21.47 -37.38
N ALA A 105 10.55 -20.97 -37.88
CA ALA A 105 9.98 -19.69 -37.48
C ALA A 105 9.65 -19.67 -35.97
N PHE A 106 9.08 -20.76 -35.46
CA PHE A 106 8.82 -20.96 -34.04
C PHE A 106 10.08 -20.90 -33.19
N VAL A 107 11.12 -21.66 -33.55
CA VAL A 107 12.40 -21.66 -32.81
C VAL A 107 12.97 -20.24 -32.75
N LYS A 108 13.01 -19.54 -33.89
CA LYS A 108 13.50 -18.16 -33.94
C LYS A 108 12.71 -17.21 -33.04
N ARG A 109 11.37 -17.32 -33.04
CA ARG A 109 10.50 -16.46 -32.21
C ARG A 109 10.63 -16.79 -30.72
N LYS A 110 10.73 -18.07 -30.37
CA LYS A 110 11.01 -18.56 -29.01
C LYS A 110 12.35 -18.03 -28.50
N ASP A 111 13.40 -18.10 -29.29
CA ASP A 111 14.72 -17.59 -28.91
C ASP A 111 14.71 -16.07 -28.66
N ASN A 112 14.01 -15.32 -29.53
CA ASN A 112 13.83 -13.89 -29.35
C ASN A 112 13.03 -13.55 -28.08
N PHE A 113 11.99 -14.33 -27.77
CA PHE A 113 11.24 -14.17 -26.53
C PHE A 113 12.11 -14.45 -25.31
N ASN A 114 12.83 -15.58 -25.29
CA ASN A 114 13.73 -15.97 -24.20
C ASN A 114 14.81 -14.91 -23.94
N LYS A 115 15.39 -14.32 -25.00
CA LYS A 115 16.35 -13.21 -24.87
C LYS A 115 15.71 -11.99 -24.20
N ALA A 116 14.50 -11.61 -24.62
CA ALA A 116 13.78 -10.49 -24.03
C ALA A 116 13.41 -10.75 -22.56
N GLU A 117 12.96 -11.96 -22.24
CA GLU A 117 12.67 -12.37 -20.87
C GLU A 117 13.92 -12.32 -19.99
N LYS A 118 15.04 -12.88 -20.46
CA LYS A 118 16.32 -12.83 -19.73
C LYS A 118 16.75 -11.39 -19.45
N ALA A 119 16.66 -10.51 -20.45
CA ALA A 119 16.99 -9.09 -20.30
C ALA A 119 16.07 -8.41 -19.27
N PHE A 120 14.75 -8.64 -19.35
CA PHE A 120 13.78 -8.09 -18.39
C PHE A 120 14.01 -8.61 -16.97
N ARG A 121 14.27 -9.92 -16.79
CA ARG A 121 14.63 -10.51 -15.50
C ARG A 121 15.88 -9.87 -14.92
N GLY A 122 16.90 -9.63 -15.75
CA GLY A 122 18.11 -8.88 -15.37
C GLY A 122 17.79 -7.49 -14.83
N LYS A 123 17.07 -6.68 -15.62
CA LYS A 123 16.60 -5.34 -15.17
C LYS A 123 15.81 -5.40 -13.87
N LYS A 124 14.92 -6.39 -13.69
CA LYS A 124 14.12 -6.58 -12.47
C LYS A 124 14.99 -6.90 -11.25
N ILE A 125 16.06 -7.67 -11.42
CA ILE A 125 17.02 -7.95 -10.35
C ILE A 125 17.80 -6.69 -9.99
N ASP A 126 18.32 -5.97 -10.98
CA ASP A 126 19.10 -4.75 -10.77
C ASP A 126 18.26 -3.66 -10.09
N PHE A 127 17.04 -3.42 -10.58
CA PHE A 127 16.09 -2.51 -9.97
C PHE A 127 15.78 -2.88 -8.51
N ARG A 128 15.59 -4.17 -8.21
CA ARG A 128 15.39 -4.64 -6.82
C ARG A 128 16.65 -4.43 -5.98
N LYS A 129 17.84 -4.65 -6.53
CA LYS A 129 19.12 -4.49 -5.83
C LYS A 129 19.35 -3.02 -5.47
N GLU A 130 19.13 -2.12 -6.41
CA GLU A 130 19.24 -0.66 -6.22
C GLU A 130 18.25 -0.15 -5.17
N ARG A 131 16.98 -0.61 -5.22
CA ARG A 131 16.01 -0.27 -4.16
C ARG A 131 16.43 -0.82 -2.80
N LYS A 132 16.94 -2.06 -2.74
CA LYS A 132 17.43 -2.65 -1.49
C LYS A 132 18.62 -1.90 -0.89
N THR A 133 19.42 -1.22 -1.69
CA THR A 133 20.54 -0.38 -1.20
C THR A 133 20.10 0.97 -0.66
N ARG A 134 18.89 1.46 -1.00
CA ARG A 134 18.34 2.74 -0.51
C ARG A 134 17.15 2.52 0.42
N ASN A 135 17.38 1.76 1.50
CA ASN A 135 16.36 1.47 2.51
C ASN A 135 16.60 2.31 3.77
N LEU A 136 15.71 3.28 4.00
CA LEU A 136 15.64 4.03 5.25
C LEU A 136 14.65 3.34 6.20
N VAL A 137 15.10 2.98 7.40
CA VAL A 137 14.28 2.40 8.46
C VAL A 137 14.23 3.38 9.63
N TYR A 138 13.04 3.82 10.00
CA TYR A 138 12.84 4.77 11.08
C TYR A 138 12.06 4.10 12.21
N ILE A 139 12.65 4.05 13.41
CA ILE A 139 11.96 3.66 14.64
C ILE A 139 11.66 4.95 15.39
N GLY A 140 10.45 5.47 15.21
CA GLY A 140 9.95 6.62 15.96
C GLY A 140 9.25 6.15 17.23
N ARG A 141 9.64 6.70 18.38
CA ARG A 141 8.84 6.65 19.61
C ARG A 141 8.21 8.01 19.81
N GLY A 142 6.92 8.02 20.09
CA GLY A 142 6.18 9.25 20.24
C GLY A 142 5.05 9.11 21.23
N TRP A 143 4.31 10.19 21.35
CA TRP A 143 3.09 10.26 22.13
C TRP A 143 1.98 10.82 21.25
N VAL A 144 0.77 10.40 21.56
CA VAL A 144 -0.46 10.92 20.97
C VAL A 144 -1.28 11.47 22.12
N LYS A 145 -1.72 12.71 22.00
CA LYS A 145 -2.56 13.36 22.98
C LYS A 145 -3.96 13.53 22.45
N ALA A 146 -4.90 13.02 23.21
CA ALA A 146 -6.31 13.22 22.96
C ALA A 146 -6.95 13.97 24.12
N GLY A 147 -8.03 14.68 23.81
CA GLY A 147 -8.83 15.41 24.78
C GLY A 147 -10.03 16.04 24.12
N ILE A 148 -10.75 16.84 24.90
CA ILE A 148 -11.88 17.61 24.40
C ILE A 148 -11.42 19.04 24.22
N ASN A 149 -11.63 19.57 23.02
CA ASN A 149 -11.40 20.96 22.73
C ASN A 149 -12.65 21.76 23.10
N LEU A 150 -12.58 22.46 24.23
CA LEU A 150 -13.67 23.30 24.73
C LEU A 150 -13.68 24.71 24.13
N LYS A 151 -12.82 24.99 23.14
CA LYS A 151 -12.84 26.27 22.43
C LYS A 151 -14.14 26.36 21.64
N GLY A 152 -14.98 27.34 21.96
CA GLY A 152 -16.28 27.55 21.32
C GLY A 152 -17.47 26.95 22.06
N LEU A 153 -17.29 26.49 23.31
CA LEU A 153 -18.40 26.18 24.20
C LEU A 153 -19.17 27.48 24.53
N THR A 154 -20.49 27.45 24.43
CA THR A 154 -21.36 28.61 24.73
C THR A 154 -22.13 28.42 26.03
N ASP A 155 -22.69 29.50 26.58
CA ASP A 155 -23.50 29.47 27.80
C ASP A 155 -24.77 28.61 27.62
N GLU A 156 -25.31 28.50 26.40
CA GLU A 156 -26.45 27.63 26.09
C GLU A 156 -26.12 26.13 26.25
N GLU A 157 -24.83 25.78 26.24
CA GLU A 157 -24.35 24.40 26.30
C GLU A 157 -23.96 23.99 27.73
N ILE A 158 -24.00 24.93 28.68
CA ILE A 158 -23.86 24.68 30.11
C ILE A 158 -25.02 25.36 30.82
N PHE A 159 -25.99 24.59 31.28
CA PHE A 159 -27.17 25.13 31.93
C PHE A 159 -27.52 24.37 33.21
N ILE A 160 -28.10 25.10 34.16
CA ILE A 160 -28.65 24.56 35.40
C ILE A 160 -30.11 24.19 35.12
N ASP A 161 -30.57 23.08 35.69
CA ASP A 161 -31.94 22.63 35.53
C ASP A 161 -32.91 23.59 36.25
N ASP A 162 -33.91 24.09 35.53
CA ASP A 162 -34.91 25.03 36.07
C ASP A 162 -35.67 24.45 37.28
N SER A 163 -35.75 23.11 37.40
CA SER A 163 -36.46 22.42 38.47
C SER A 163 -35.58 22.02 39.66
N ASP A 164 -34.25 22.05 39.51
CA ASP A 164 -33.28 21.65 40.53
C ASP A 164 -31.99 22.48 40.38
N SER A 165 -31.84 23.53 41.20
CA SER A 165 -30.69 24.44 41.12
C SER A 165 -29.35 23.78 41.45
N LEU A 166 -29.36 22.55 41.99
CA LEU A 166 -28.18 21.74 42.26
C LEU A 166 -27.90 20.71 41.15
N TYR A 167 -28.65 20.77 40.05
CA TYR A 167 -28.48 19.92 38.88
C TYR A 167 -27.96 20.71 37.68
N ILE A 168 -26.77 20.36 37.18
CA ILE A 168 -26.17 20.97 35.99
C ILE A 168 -26.08 19.98 34.82
N HIS A 169 -26.39 20.48 33.62
CA HIS A 169 -26.25 19.79 32.35
C HIS A 169 -25.18 20.46 31.50
N ILE A 170 -24.30 19.65 30.91
CA ILE A 170 -23.14 20.11 30.15
C ILE A 170 -23.09 19.35 28.83
N LEU A 171 -23.18 20.06 27.71
CA LEU A 171 -23.11 19.51 26.36
C LEU A 171 -21.77 19.86 25.71
N ILE A 172 -20.84 18.91 25.66
CA ILE A 172 -19.46 19.14 25.18
C ILE A 172 -19.16 18.39 23.88
N PRO A 173 -18.19 18.84 23.06
CA PRO A 173 -17.76 18.12 21.87
C PRO A 173 -17.22 16.70 22.18
N GLU A 174 -17.24 15.82 21.18
CA GLU A 174 -16.53 14.54 21.27
C GLU A 174 -15.00 14.74 21.35
N PRO A 175 -14.27 13.82 21.99
CA PRO A 175 -12.82 13.91 22.05
C PRO A 175 -12.18 13.80 20.67
N GLU A 176 -11.11 14.57 20.47
CA GLU A 176 -10.31 14.57 19.26
C GLU A 176 -8.83 14.33 19.57
N ILE A 177 -8.06 14.02 18.53
CA ILE A 177 -6.60 14.04 18.61
C ILE A 177 -6.16 15.50 18.57
N LEU A 178 -5.50 15.95 19.63
CA LEU A 178 -5.08 17.34 19.79
C LEU A 178 -3.65 17.54 19.30
N ASP A 179 -2.80 16.54 19.50
CA ASP A 179 -1.41 16.59 19.08
C ASP A 179 -0.82 15.20 18.90
N VAL A 180 0.12 15.10 17.95
CA VAL A 180 0.87 13.90 17.61
C VAL A 180 2.33 14.28 17.43
N ASP A 181 3.18 13.80 18.33
CA ASP A 181 4.60 14.08 18.23
C ASP A 181 5.50 12.87 18.43
N ILE A 182 6.64 12.92 17.73
CA ILE A 182 7.73 11.96 17.83
C ILE A 182 8.90 12.74 18.41
N ASN A 183 9.15 12.54 19.70
CA ASN A 183 10.16 13.32 20.41
C ASN A 183 11.57 12.96 19.88
N PRO A 184 12.34 13.91 19.32
CA PRO A 184 13.65 13.62 18.78
C PRO A 184 14.74 13.46 19.86
N TRP A 185 14.49 13.81 21.12
CA TRP A 185 15.56 13.79 22.12
C TRP A 185 15.53 12.47 22.88
N PHE A 186 14.74 12.38 23.93
CA PHE A 186 14.64 11.18 24.77
C PHE A 186 13.28 11.13 25.46
N ILE A 187 12.70 9.94 25.53
CA ILE A 187 11.55 9.66 26.39
C ILE A 187 12.10 9.16 27.72
N TYR A 188 11.77 9.88 28.80
CA TYR A 188 12.09 9.47 30.15
C TYR A 188 11.03 8.46 30.59
N THR A 189 11.43 7.22 30.80
CA THR A 189 10.62 6.22 31.51
C THR A 189 11.14 6.12 32.94
N GLU A 190 10.30 5.68 33.89
CA GLU A 190 10.66 5.51 35.31
C GLU A 190 11.97 4.73 35.54
N LYS A 191 12.37 3.89 34.57
CA LYS A 191 13.54 3.01 34.67
C LYS A 191 14.72 3.44 33.80
N LYS A 192 14.52 4.12 32.66
CA LYS A 192 15.60 4.50 31.70
C LYS A 192 15.26 5.70 30.83
N LYS A 193 16.31 6.43 30.43
CA LYS A 193 16.28 7.43 29.34
C LYS A 193 16.43 6.68 28.02
N ILE A 194 15.37 6.63 27.21
CA ILE A 194 15.38 5.93 25.92
C ILE A 194 15.37 6.97 24.81
N LYS A 195 16.22 6.81 23.78
CA LYS A 195 16.20 7.71 22.62
C LYS A 195 14.79 7.75 22.05
N GLY A 196 14.23 8.95 21.89
CA GLY A 196 12.88 9.11 21.37
C GLY A 196 12.76 8.71 19.90
N PHE A 197 13.88 8.69 19.17
CA PHE A 197 13.96 8.10 17.85
C PHE A 197 15.23 7.28 17.66
N GLU A 198 15.16 6.26 16.81
CA GLU A 198 16.31 5.52 16.33
C GLU A 198 16.19 5.33 14.81
N LEU A 199 17.15 5.88 14.08
CA LEU A 199 17.20 5.81 12.63
C LEU A 199 18.22 4.76 12.22
N PHE A 200 17.77 3.80 11.42
CA PHE A 200 18.60 2.76 10.85
C PHE A 200 18.58 2.87 9.34
N ILE A 201 19.74 2.76 8.70
CA ILE A 201 19.82 2.53 7.26
C ILE A 201 19.97 1.02 7.09
N ALA A 202 19.04 0.38 6.38
CA ALA A 202 18.88 -1.08 6.40
C ALA A 202 20.00 -1.84 5.66
N LYS A 203 21.04 -1.15 5.18
CA LYS A 203 22.25 -1.81 4.69
C LYS A 203 23.50 -1.01 5.02
N THR A 204 24.32 -1.63 5.88
CA THR A 204 25.78 -1.43 6.04
C THR A 204 26.23 -0.04 6.47
N GLY A 205 25.94 0.36 7.72
CA GLY A 205 26.78 1.32 8.45
C GLY A 205 27.02 2.68 7.78
N SER A 206 26.27 3.02 6.73
CA SER A 206 26.39 4.27 6.02
C SER A 206 25.82 5.37 6.90
N MET A 207 26.60 6.44 7.05
CA MET A 207 26.17 7.62 7.77
C MET A 207 25.01 8.26 6.99
N LEU A 208 24.03 8.82 7.71
CA LEU A 208 23.01 9.64 7.10
C LEU A 208 23.71 10.84 6.45
N SER A 209 23.77 10.84 5.11
CA SER A 209 24.30 11.95 4.34
C SER A 209 23.27 12.38 3.31
N SER A 210 23.29 13.66 2.97
CA SER A 210 22.50 14.25 1.89
C SER A 210 22.80 13.61 0.52
N GLU A 211 23.93 12.91 0.39
CA GLU A 211 24.30 12.12 -0.78
C GLU A 211 23.47 10.83 -0.89
N ASN A 212 23.10 10.23 0.25
CA ASN A 212 22.38 8.96 0.31
C ASN A 212 20.87 9.14 0.41
N PHE A 213 20.41 10.09 1.24
CA PHE A 213 19.00 10.39 1.44
C PHE A 213 18.76 11.90 1.49
N THR A 214 17.68 12.35 0.84
CA THR A 214 17.29 13.77 0.86
C THR A 214 16.49 14.10 2.12
N ASP A 215 16.48 15.36 2.53
CA ASP A 215 15.65 15.82 3.67
C ASP A 215 14.16 15.52 3.45
N VAL A 216 13.70 15.61 2.21
CA VAL A 216 12.33 15.27 1.82
C VAL A 216 12.03 13.79 2.09
N GLU A 217 12.92 12.88 1.74
CA GLU A 217 12.76 11.45 2.01
C GLU A 217 12.69 11.16 3.51
N ILE A 218 13.59 11.77 4.28
CA ILE A 218 13.65 11.61 5.73
C ILE A 218 12.35 12.13 6.36
N ASN A 219 11.88 13.31 5.96
CA ASN A 219 10.65 13.91 6.47
C ASN A 219 9.41 13.11 6.06
N SER A 220 9.40 12.52 4.87
CA SER A 220 8.31 11.64 4.42
C SER A 220 8.18 10.39 5.29
N VAL A 221 9.31 9.78 5.69
CA VAL A 221 9.28 8.63 6.61
C VAL A 221 8.85 9.05 8.01
N LYS A 222 9.31 10.19 8.53
CA LYS A 222 8.86 10.73 9.82
C LYS A 222 7.35 10.99 9.84
N HIS A 223 6.81 11.61 8.79
CA HIS A 223 5.38 11.88 8.69
C HIS A 223 4.55 10.58 8.70
N LYS A 224 4.98 9.56 7.95
CA LYS A 224 4.36 8.22 8.01
C LYS A 224 4.35 7.62 9.41
N CYS A 225 5.46 7.77 10.15
CA CYS A 225 5.52 7.31 11.53
C CYS A 225 4.46 8.03 12.39
N LYS A 226 4.27 9.35 12.21
CA LYS A 226 3.24 10.11 12.95
C LYS A 226 1.82 9.60 12.64
N LEU A 227 1.47 9.47 11.36
CA LEU A 227 0.15 8.96 10.95
C LEU A 227 -0.15 7.58 11.52
N ARG A 228 0.83 6.68 11.49
CA ARG A 228 0.65 5.34 12.09
C ARG A 228 0.59 5.36 13.61
N LEU A 229 1.38 6.22 14.24
CA LEU A 229 1.34 6.39 15.69
C LEU A 229 -0.06 6.83 16.15
N GLU A 230 -0.64 7.79 15.44
CA GLU A 230 -2.01 8.26 15.65
C GLU A 230 -3.03 7.13 15.45
N GLN A 231 -2.99 6.43 14.31
CA GLN A 231 -3.89 5.30 14.03
C GLN A 231 -3.82 4.22 15.12
N ASN A 232 -2.62 3.80 15.51
CA ASN A 232 -2.44 2.80 16.56
C ASN A 232 -3.01 3.27 17.91
N ALA A 233 -2.88 4.56 18.23
CA ALA A 233 -3.44 5.11 19.47
C ALA A 233 -4.97 5.13 19.44
N ILE A 234 -5.56 5.49 18.30
CA ILE A 234 -7.01 5.41 18.08
C ILE A 234 -7.51 3.97 18.24
N GLU A 235 -6.85 3.00 17.60
CA GLU A 235 -7.20 1.56 17.69
C GLU A 235 -7.11 1.04 19.12
N LYS A 236 -6.15 1.52 19.91
CA LYS A 236 -6.03 1.21 21.35
C LYS A 236 -7.07 1.92 22.23
N GLY A 237 -8.01 2.63 21.63
CA GLY A 237 -9.11 3.29 22.33
C GLY A 237 -8.72 4.60 23.01
N LEU A 238 -7.70 5.32 22.52
CA LEU A 238 -7.26 6.59 23.12
C LEU A 238 -8.41 7.60 23.23
N LEU A 239 -9.24 7.75 22.19
CA LEU A 239 -10.39 8.66 22.19
C LEU A 239 -11.45 8.25 23.23
N ARG A 240 -11.74 6.94 23.35
CA ARG A 240 -12.65 6.41 24.37
C ARG A 240 -12.14 6.71 25.78
N ASN A 241 -10.84 6.52 26.00
CA ASN A 241 -10.23 6.81 27.28
C ASN A 241 -10.24 8.32 27.58
N ALA A 242 -10.00 9.16 26.57
CA ALA A 242 -10.13 10.61 26.70
C ALA A 242 -11.56 11.03 27.07
N LYS A 243 -12.58 10.40 26.46
CA LYS A 243 -14.00 10.59 26.79
C LYS A 243 -14.30 10.32 28.26
N SER A 244 -13.86 9.14 28.73
CA SER A 244 -14.07 8.71 30.12
C SER A 244 -13.34 9.64 31.10
N SER A 245 -12.08 9.97 30.83
CA SER A 245 -11.29 10.87 31.68
C SER A 245 -11.90 12.27 31.75
N ALA A 246 -12.39 12.79 30.62
CA ALA A 246 -13.05 14.10 30.57
C ALA A 246 -14.34 14.12 31.37
N SER A 247 -15.19 13.11 31.19
CA SER A 247 -16.44 12.98 31.93
C SER A 247 -16.16 12.97 33.43
N SER A 248 -15.25 12.11 33.87
CA SER A 248 -14.87 11.99 35.29
C SER A 248 -14.30 13.30 35.85
N THR A 249 -13.42 13.97 35.10
CA THR A 249 -12.80 15.22 35.56
C THR A 249 -13.82 16.35 35.69
N LEU A 250 -14.72 16.49 34.72
CA LEU A 250 -15.74 17.54 34.73
C LEU A 250 -16.79 17.29 35.81
N VAL A 251 -17.27 16.05 35.99
CA VAL A 251 -18.18 15.71 37.10
C VAL A 251 -17.55 16.09 38.44
N ASN A 252 -16.29 15.68 38.67
CA ASN A 252 -15.60 16.01 39.90
C ASN A 252 -15.42 17.52 40.08
N PHE A 253 -15.10 18.25 39.00
CA PHE A 253 -14.98 19.70 39.04
C PHE A 253 -16.29 20.38 39.47
N PHE A 254 -17.43 20.01 38.90
CA PHE A 254 -18.71 20.63 39.24
C PHE A 254 -19.26 20.19 40.60
N HIS A 255 -18.97 18.97 41.05
CA HIS A 255 -19.25 18.58 42.44
C HIS A 255 -18.46 19.45 43.44
N LEU A 256 -17.20 19.78 43.14
CA LEU A 256 -16.42 20.70 43.97
C LEU A 256 -16.99 22.13 43.99
N LEU A 257 -17.75 22.52 42.96
CA LEU A 257 -18.47 23.79 42.90
C LEU A 257 -19.83 23.76 43.64
N GLY A 258 -20.23 22.61 44.18
CA GLY A 258 -21.44 22.48 45.00
C GLY A 258 -22.68 21.95 44.27
N PHE A 259 -22.54 21.45 43.03
CA PHE A 259 -23.63 20.74 42.36
C PHE A 259 -23.73 19.30 42.87
N ASP A 260 -24.93 18.85 43.22
CA ASP A 260 -25.18 17.48 43.69
C ASP A 260 -25.34 16.50 42.53
N LYS A 261 -25.86 16.98 41.39
CA LYS A 261 -26.07 16.19 40.18
C LYS A 261 -25.38 16.87 39.01
N VAL A 262 -24.59 16.10 38.26
CA VAL A 262 -23.90 16.58 37.06
C VAL A 262 -24.16 15.61 35.92
N LYS A 263 -24.75 16.10 34.81
CA LYS A 263 -24.95 15.31 33.59
C LYS A 263 -24.11 15.87 32.46
N ILE A 264 -23.24 15.02 31.92
CA ILE A 264 -22.40 15.34 30.77
C ILE A 264 -22.91 14.58 29.56
N ASN A 265 -23.29 15.31 28.53
CA ASN A 265 -23.63 14.76 27.22
C ASN A 265 -22.56 15.19 26.21
N PHE A 266 -22.27 14.29 25.28
CA PHE A 266 -21.34 14.57 24.19
C PHE A 266 -22.13 14.88 22.93
N LYS A 267 -21.71 15.91 22.20
CA LYS A 267 -22.23 16.24 20.87
C LYS A 267 -21.78 15.16 19.89
N THR A 268 -22.54 14.07 19.80
CA THR A 268 -22.36 13.11 18.71
C THR A 268 -22.73 13.78 17.38
N SER A 269 -22.14 13.33 16.29
CA SER A 269 -22.45 13.79 14.92
C SER A 269 -23.95 13.75 14.61
N ASP A 270 -24.71 12.90 15.31
CA ASP A 270 -26.15 12.71 15.15
C ASP A 270 -27.01 13.78 15.85
N HIS A 271 -26.45 14.59 16.76
CA HIS A 271 -27.20 15.65 17.45
C HIS A 271 -27.35 16.95 16.64
N GLN A 272 -26.62 17.12 15.54
CA GLN A 272 -26.80 18.29 14.66
C GLN A 272 -28.08 18.21 13.78
N VAL A 273 -28.74 17.05 13.72
CA VAL A 273 -29.97 16.87 12.92
C VAL A 273 -31.23 17.25 13.71
N VAL A 274 -31.17 17.28 15.04
CA VAL A 274 -32.36 17.50 15.89
C VAL A 274 -32.61 18.99 16.21
N LEU A 275 -31.62 19.87 16.01
CA LEU A 275 -31.79 21.32 16.21
C LEU A 275 -32.14 22.09 14.93
N ASN A 276 -32.23 21.41 13.78
CA ASN A 276 -32.54 22.00 12.46
C ASN A 276 -33.91 21.59 11.89
N ASN A 277 -34.80 20.99 12.69
CA ASN A 277 -36.18 20.67 12.30
C ASN A 277 -37.19 21.20 13.32
#